data_AF-A0A0D8XWC0-F1
#
_entry.id   AF-A0A0D8XWC0-F1
#
_cell.length_a   1.000
_cell.length_b   1.000
_cell.length_c   1.000
_cell.angle_alpha   90.00
_cell.angle_beta   90.00
_cell.angle_gamma   90.00
#
_symmetry.space_group_name_H-M   'P 1'
#
loop_
_entity.id
_entity.type
_entity.pdbx_description
1 polymer ?
#
loop_
_entity_poly.entity_id
_entity_poly.type
_entity_poly.pdbx_seq_one_letter_code
_entity_poly.pdbx_strand_id
1 'polypeptide(L)'
;MVMENMDDRDYMRKLLNEIGAHHFFYDTCEPHLELFAHIMLRSLQNPAINDQKMDADTEQSWKRFLSDVKNFIGEGVAIQRNTYLRECMTSTEIANIRSKWEHIVAFGMQEAGEILCKTAIKSYNTMVMAHNLSMLMPFKKQSKVFSEVAVATMKAFEVTINSHTEIVGFCDLPVSIKEFVVSCMVLEICPTFVRKAMMEGLFVMLSKVFGEEQLNECLLRTWSKVYRALEQVKIFQFVYRIYASTFVIV
;
A
#
# COMPACT_ATOMS: atom_id res chain seq x y z
N MET A 1 -24.47 0.01 -16.93
CA MET A 1 -23.85 1.34 -16.70
C MET A 1 -22.56 1.58 -17.50
N VAL A 2 -21.44 0.88 -17.29
CA VAL A 2 -20.18 1.20 -18.03
C VAL A 2 -20.33 0.93 -19.53
N MET A 3 -20.83 -0.25 -19.90
CA MET A 3 -21.08 -0.61 -21.32
C MET A 3 -22.14 0.28 -22.00
N GLU A 4 -23.06 0.86 -21.22
CA GLU A 4 -24.13 1.73 -21.72
C GLU A 4 -23.64 3.15 -22.06
N ASN A 5 -22.46 3.53 -21.58
CA ASN A 5 -21.88 4.87 -21.77
C ASN A 5 -20.53 4.80 -22.51
N MET A 6 -20.27 3.73 -23.26
CA MET A 6 -19.00 3.55 -23.99
C MET A 6 -18.74 4.65 -25.02
N ASP A 7 -19.80 5.24 -25.57
CA ASP A 7 -19.70 6.31 -26.57
C ASP A 7 -19.38 7.68 -25.94
N ASP A 8 -19.59 7.84 -24.64
CA ASP A 8 -19.21 9.04 -23.87
C ASP A 8 -18.02 8.73 -22.97
N ARG A 9 -16.82 8.81 -23.56
CA ARG A 9 -15.56 8.51 -22.88
C ARG A 9 -15.30 9.43 -21.67
N ASP A 10 -15.73 10.68 -21.73
CA ASP A 10 -15.54 11.64 -20.64
C ASP A 10 -16.45 11.32 -19.44
N TYR A 11 -17.70 10.96 -19.71
CA TYR A 11 -18.60 10.47 -18.67
C TYR A 11 -18.10 9.15 -18.08
N MET A 12 -17.68 8.21 -18.92
CA MET A 12 -17.12 6.92 -18.49
C MET A 12 -15.90 7.13 -17.58
N ARG A 13 -15.00 8.05 -17.92
CA ARG A 13 -13.85 8.41 -17.08
C ARG A 13 -14.30 8.93 -15.72
N LYS A 14 -15.25 9.88 -15.65
CA LYS A 14 -15.75 10.42 -14.38
C LYS A 14 -16.33 9.33 -13.49
N LEU A 15 -17.21 8.48 -14.05
CA LEU A 15 -17.84 7.37 -13.33
C LEU A 15 -16.79 6.38 -12.79
N LEU A 16 -15.83 6.00 -13.63
CA LEU A 16 -14.81 5.03 -13.24
C LEU A 16 -13.79 5.63 -12.25
N ASN A 17 -13.49 6.92 -12.34
CA ASN A 17 -12.67 7.61 -11.34
C ASN A 17 -13.36 7.63 -9.97
N GLU A 18 -14.68 7.86 -9.92
CA GLU A 18 -15.46 7.78 -8.68
C GLU A 18 -15.44 6.36 -8.10
N ILE A 19 -15.66 5.35 -8.94
CA ILE A 19 -15.53 3.93 -8.55
C ILE A 19 -14.12 3.66 -8.00
N GLY A 20 -13.07 4.13 -8.67
CA GLY A 20 -11.69 4.00 -8.22
C GLY A 20 -11.44 4.66 -6.86
N ALA A 21 -11.95 5.87 -6.65
CA ALA A 21 -11.85 6.57 -5.37
C ALA A 21 -12.51 5.78 -4.22
N HIS A 22 -13.64 5.10 -4.47
CA HIS A 22 -14.24 4.21 -3.48
C HIS A 22 -13.41 2.93 -3.25
N HIS A 23 -12.83 2.37 -4.31
CA HIS A 23 -12.00 1.15 -4.22
C HIS A 23 -10.69 1.36 -3.44
N PHE A 24 -10.20 2.59 -3.34
CA PHE A 24 -9.12 2.96 -2.43
C PHE A 24 -9.41 2.54 -0.98
N PHE A 25 -10.64 2.68 -0.50
CA PHE A 25 -11.02 2.31 0.88
C PHE A 25 -11.11 0.80 1.11
N TYR A 26 -11.22 0.02 0.02
CA TYR A 26 -11.08 -1.44 0.03
C TYR A 26 -9.63 -1.89 -0.20
N ASP A 27 -8.68 -0.97 -0.09
CA ASP A 27 -7.24 -1.19 -0.31
C ASP A 27 -6.90 -1.74 -1.70
N THR A 28 -7.71 -1.34 -2.69
CA THR A 28 -7.41 -1.63 -4.09
C THR A 28 -6.23 -0.76 -4.55
N CYS A 29 -5.32 -1.37 -5.31
CA CYS A 29 -4.24 -0.68 -6.00
C CYS A 29 -4.21 -1.11 -7.47
N GLU A 30 -3.51 -0.32 -8.27
CA GLU A 30 -3.37 -0.45 -9.72
C GLU A 30 -2.98 -1.88 -10.19
N PRO A 31 -2.10 -2.63 -9.50
CA PRO A 31 -1.78 -4.01 -9.84
C PRO A 31 -2.99 -4.97 -9.71
N HIS A 32 -3.91 -4.72 -8.79
CA HIS A 32 -5.16 -5.49 -8.71
C HIS A 32 -6.02 -5.27 -9.97
N LEU A 33 -6.00 -4.05 -10.54
CA LEU A 33 -6.75 -3.72 -11.75
C LEU A 33 -6.14 -4.39 -12.98
N GLU A 34 -4.82 -4.53 -13.03
CA GLU A 34 -4.13 -5.32 -14.07
C GLU A 34 -4.51 -6.80 -14.00
N LEU A 35 -4.48 -7.38 -12.80
CA LEU A 35 -4.89 -8.78 -12.60
C LEU A 35 -6.36 -8.99 -12.98
N PHE A 36 -7.23 -8.06 -12.57
CA PHE A 36 -8.65 -8.07 -12.94
C PHE A 36 -8.84 -8.06 -14.46
N ALA A 37 -8.22 -7.12 -15.18
CA ALA A 37 -8.32 -7.02 -16.62
C ALA A 37 -7.82 -8.31 -17.31
N HIS A 38 -6.71 -8.88 -16.83
CA HIS A 38 -6.16 -10.13 -17.36
C HIS A 38 -7.11 -11.33 -17.15
N ILE A 39 -7.63 -11.51 -15.93
CA ILE A 39 -8.53 -12.62 -15.60
C ILE A 39 -9.85 -12.49 -16.36
N MET A 40 -10.39 -11.28 -16.50
CA MET A 40 -11.61 -11.02 -17.27
C MET A 40 -11.44 -11.44 -18.73
N LEU A 41 -10.34 -11.00 -19.38
CA LEU A 41 -10.06 -11.37 -20.76
C LEU A 41 -9.91 -12.89 -20.92
N ARG A 42 -9.15 -13.53 -20.03
CA ARG A 42 -8.97 -14.99 -20.05
C ARG A 42 -10.28 -15.75 -19.85
N SER A 43 -11.17 -15.23 -19.03
CA SER A 43 -12.50 -15.82 -18.80
C SER A 43 -13.37 -15.70 -20.05
N LEU A 44 -13.35 -14.55 -20.73
CA LEU A 44 -14.06 -14.36 -22.00
C LEU A 44 -13.52 -15.25 -23.12
N GLN A 45 -12.22 -15.58 -23.10
CA GLN A 45 -11.60 -16.50 -24.05
C GLN A 45 -11.88 -17.99 -23.73
N ASN A 46 -12.47 -18.30 -22.57
CA ASN A 46 -12.67 -19.67 -22.14
C ASN A 46 -13.74 -20.37 -23.02
N PRO A 47 -13.39 -21.45 -23.76
CA PRO A 47 -14.34 -22.17 -24.60
C PRO A 47 -15.48 -22.85 -23.82
N ALA A 48 -15.33 -23.02 -22.49
CA ALA A 48 -16.40 -23.52 -21.64
C ALA A 48 -17.48 -22.45 -21.33
N ILE A 49 -17.19 -21.19 -21.62
CA ILE A 49 -18.09 -20.03 -21.41
C ILE A 49 -18.60 -19.51 -22.76
N ASN A 50 -17.79 -19.60 -23.82
CA ASN A 50 -18.15 -19.20 -25.18
C ASN A 50 -18.06 -20.40 -26.13
N ASP A 51 -19.20 -20.78 -26.72
CA ASP A 51 -19.30 -21.88 -27.71
C ASP A 51 -18.45 -21.62 -28.98
N GLN A 52 -18.02 -20.38 -29.20
CA GLN A 52 -17.17 -19.97 -30.31
C GLN A 52 -15.86 -19.36 -29.79
N LYS A 53 -14.75 -19.72 -30.44
CA LYS A 53 -13.46 -19.10 -30.18
C LYS A 53 -13.54 -17.62 -30.53
N MET A 54 -13.20 -16.76 -29.57
CA MET A 54 -13.10 -15.32 -29.78
C MET A 54 -12.12 -15.02 -30.92
N ASP A 55 -12.56 -14.23 -31.90
CA ASP A 55 -11.72 -13.76 -32.99
C ASP A 55 -10.78 -12.64 -32.53
N ALA A 56 -9.77 -12.34 -33.35
CA ALA A 56 -8.73 -11.38 -33.01
C ALA A 56 -9.26 -9.94 -32.85
N ASP A 57 -10.27 -9.54 -33.61
CA ASP A 57 -10.81 -8.18 -33.59
C ASP A 57 -11.65 -7.97 -32.32
N THR A 58 -12.45 -8.97 -31.95
CA THR A 58 -13.19 -9.00 -30.69
C THR A 58 -12.24 -8.99 -29.49
N GLU A 59 -11.18 -9.81 -29.51
CA GLU A 59 -10.16 -9.83 -28.46
C GLU A 59 -9.49 -8.46 -28.32
N GLN A 60 -9.10 -7.84 -29.44
CA GLN A 60 -8.45 -6.54 -29.45
C GLN A 60 -9.38 -5.43 -28.92
N SER A 61 -10.68 -5.52 -29.19
CA SER A 61 -11.69 -4.59 -28.68
C SER A 61 -11.83 -4.70 -27.17
N TRP A 62 -11.90 -5.93 -26.62
CA TRP A 62 -11.91 -6.16 -25.18
C TRP A 62 -10.64 -5.67 -24.49
N LYS A 63 -9.46 -5.90 -25.09
CA LYS A 63 -8.20 -5.37 -24.56
C LYS A 63 -8.21 -3.85 -24.43
N ARG A 64 -8.70 -3.15 -25.46
CA ARG A 64 -8.81 -1.68 -25.44
C ARG A 64 -9.79 -1.20 -24.37
N PHE A 65 -10.99 -1.79 -24.33
CA PHE A 65 -11.99 -1.46 -23.33
C PHE A 65 -11.49 -1.69 -21.91
N LEU A 66 -10.94 -2.87 -21.61
CA LEU A 66 -10.38 -3.20 -20.29
C LEU A 66 -9.18 -2.31 -19.94
N SER A 67 -8.43 -1.85 -20.95
CA SER A 67 -7.36 -0.88 -20.74
C SER A 67 -7.91 0.48 -20.27
N ASP A 68 -8.93 1.01 -20.94
CA ASP A 68 -9.58 2.25 -20.51
C ASP A 68 -10.21 2.10 -19.12
N VAL A 69 -10.88 0.96 -18.85
CA VAL A 69 -11.47 0.67 -17.53
C VAL A 69 -10.42 0.68 -16.44
N LYS A 70 -9.31 -0.06 -16.61
CA LYS A 70 -8.25 -0.11 -15.59
C LYS A 70 -7.63 1.28 -15.38
N ASN A 71 -7.42 2.03 -16.46
CA ASN A 71 -6.74 3.32 -16.41
C ASN A 71 -7.57 4.32 -15.64
N PHE A 72 -8.87 4.44 -15.94
CA PHE A 72 -9.76 5.38 -15.26
C PHE A 72 -10.02 4.97 -13.79
N ILE A 73 -10.23 3.69 -13.50
CA ILE A 73 -10.31 3.26 -12.09
C ILE A 73 -8.98 3.54 -11.36
N GLY A 74 -7.84 3.29 -12.01
CA GLY A 74 -6.50 3.58 -11.48
C GLY A 74 -6.28 5.07 -11.21
N GLU A 75 -6.72 5.95 -12.11
CA GLU A 75 -6.72 7.41 -11.92
C GLU A 75 -7.52 7.79 -10.67
N GLY A 76 -8.72 7.24 -10.51
CA GLY A 76 -9.55 7.45 -9.32
C GLY A 76 -8.84 7.06 -8.01
N VAL A 77 -8.22 5.88 -8.00
CA VAL A 77 -7.41 5.41 -6.85
C VAL A 77 -6.24 6.36 -6.58
N ALA A 78 -5.52 6.80 -7.61
CA ALA A 78 -4.37 7.68 -7.48
C ALA A 78 -4.77 9.09 -6.98
N ILE A 79 -5.89 9.64 -7.47
CA ILE A 79 -6.46 10.90 -6.98
C ILE A 79 -6.79 10.78 -5.50
N GLN A 80 -7.54 9.75 -5.11
CA GLN A 80 -7.94 9.56 -3.72
C GLN A 80 -6.73 9.33 -2.80
N ARG A 81 -5.70 8.63 -3.26
CA ARG A 81 -4.42 8.48 -2.54
C ARG A 81 -3.75 9.82 -2.28
N ASN A 82 -3.69 10.70 -3.29
CA ASN A 82 -3.11 12.04 -3.14
C ASN A 82 -3.93 12.90 -2.16
N THR A 83 -5.26 12.86 -2.25
CA THR A 83 -6.14 13.54 -1.28
C THR A 83 -5.89 13.03 0.14
N TYR A 84 -5.80 11.70 0.31
CA TYR A 84 -5.47 11.10 1.60
C TYR A 84 -4.12 11.59 2.13
N LEU A 85 -3.05 11.55 1.33
CA LEU A 85 -1.72 11.99 1.78
C LEU A 85 -1.69 13.47 2.17
N ARG A 86 -2.49 14.31 1.51
CA ARG A 86 -2.62 15.73 1.84
C ARG A 86 -3.35 15.97 3.17
N GLU A 87 -4.42 15.22 3.41
CA GLU A 87 -5.41 15.57 4.45
C GLU A 87 -5.47 14.62 5.64
N CYS A 88 -4.78 13.48 5.62
CA CYS A 88 -4.97 12.44 6.64
C CYS A 88 -4.52 12.84 8.05
N MET A 89 -3.71 13.90 8.20
CA MET A 89 -3.14 14.33 9.47
C MET A 89 -3.10 15.84 9.60
N THR A 90 -3.58 16.33 10.75
CA THR A 90 -3.56 17.76 11.12
C THR A 90 -2.21 18.22 11.66
N SER A 91 -1.94 19.53 11.65
CA SER A 91 -0.71 20.12 12.24
C SER A 91 -0.53 19.75 13.71
N THR A 92 -1.61 19.74 14.50
CA THR A 92 -1.56 19.39 15.92
C THR A 92 -1.22 17.91 16.12
N GLU A 93 -1.80 17.02 15.32
CA GLU A 93 -1.50 15.59 15.37
C GLU A 93 -0.03 15.32 15.03
N ILE A 94 0.50 15.89 13.95
CA ILE A 94 1.90 15.65 13.58
C ILE A 94 2.89 16.27 14.58
N ALA A 95 2.58 17.43 15.16
CA ALA A 95 3.41 18.04 16.21
C ALA A 95 3.49 17.13 17.44
N ASN A 96 2.37 16.52 17.83
CA ASN A 96 2.33 15.52 18.91
C ASN A 96 3.17 14.29 18.57
N ILE A 97 3.05 13.76 17.36
CA ILE A 97 3.86 12.63 16.88
C ILE A 97 5.35 12.96 16.93
N ARG A 98 5.77 14.14 16.46
CA ARG A 98 7.16 14.59 16.48
C ARG A 98 7.73 14.64 17.90
N SER A 99 7.00 15.23 18.84
CA SER A 99 7.40 15.25 20.25
C SER A 99 7.51 13.83 20.83
N LYS A 100 6.55 12.95 20.53
CA LYS A 100 6.58 11.55 21.00
C LYS A 100 7.67 10.71 20.33
N TRP A 101 8.09 11.07 19.12
CA TRP A 101 9.18 10.38 18.41
C TRP A 101 10.50 10.51 19.17
N GLU A 102 10.75 11.64 19.84
CA GLU A 102 11.96 11.85 20.64
C GLU A 102 12.12 10.80 21.76
N HIS A 103 11.00 10.36 22.35
CA HIS A 103 11.00 9.28 23.34
C HIS A 103 11.36 7.92 22.73
N ILE A 104 10.93 7.66 21.48
CA ILE A 104 11.31 6.44 20.75
C ILE A 104 12.80 6.48 20.42
N VAL A 105 13.32 7.64 20.02
CA VAL A 105 14.76 7.85 19.80
C VAL A 105 15.54 7.61 21.09
N ALA A 106 15.08 8.15 22.22
CA ALA A 106 15.70 7.96 23.53
C ALA A 106 15.65 6.50 24.02
N PHE A 107 14.55 5.78 23.71
CA PHE A 107 14.43 4.34 23.98
C PHE A 107 15.44 3.52 23.16
N GLY A 108 15.70 3.94 21.92
CA GLY A 108 16.67 3.30 21.04
C GLY A 108 16.00 2.79 19.76
N MET A 109 16.38 3.39 18.63
CA MET A 109 15.81 3.09 17.31
C MET A 109 15.98 1.63 16.89
N GLN A 110 17.12 1.01 17.20
CA GLN A 110 17.34 -0.40 16.87
C GLN A 110 16.40 -1.30 17.68
N GLU A 111 16.34 -1.13 19.00
CA GLU A 111 15.51 -1.95 19.87
C GLU A 111 14.02 -1.81 19.53
N ALA A 112 13.54 -0.57 19.35
CA ALA A 112 12.17 -0.28 18.92
C ALA A 112 11.85 -0.96 17.58
N GLY A 113 12.73 -0.84 16.59
CA GLY A 113 12.56 -1.47 15.28
C GLY A 113 12.51 -2.99 15.36
N GLU A 114 13.36 -3.59 16.19
CA GLU A 114 13.37 -5.04 16.38
C GLU A 114 12.07 -5.54 17.03
N ILE A 115 11.53 -4.84 18.03
CA ILE A 115 10.23 -5.17 18.64
C ILE A 115 9.11 -5.12 17.60
N LEU A 116 9.06 -4.03 16.83
CA LEU A 116 8.07 -3.82 15.78
C LEU A 116 8.13 -4.95 14.75
N CYS A 117 9.31 -5.18 14.15
CA CYS A 117 9.46 -6.16 13.08
C CYS A 117 9.30 -7.60 13.58
N LYS A 118 9.77 -7.96 14.79
CA LYS A 118 9.57 -9.30 15.38
C LYS A 118 8.08 -9.60 15.55
N THR A 119 7.32 -8.64 16.07
CA THR A 119 5.88 -8.76 16.28
C THR A 119 5.13 -8.84 14.95
N ALA A 120 5.47 -7.97 13.99
CA ALA A 120 4.87 -7.98 12.67
C ALA A 120 5.09 -9.32 11.95
N ILE A 121 6.33 -9.84 11.92
CA ILE A 121 6.61 -11.14 11.29
C ILE A 121 5.81 -12.27 11.96
N LYS A 122 5.72 -12.27 13.30
CA LYS A 122 4.93 -13.27 14.04
C LYS A 122 3.44 -13.18 13.65
N SER A 123 2.87 -11.99 13.68
CA SER A 123 1.46 -11.74 13.35
C SER A 123 1.14 -12.14 11.91
N TYR A 124 2.01 -11.76 10.96
CA TYR A 124 1.89 -12.12 9.55
C TYR A 124 1.87 -13.65 9.35
N ASN A 125 2.83 -14.35 9.93
CA ASN A 125 2.92 -15.81 9.81
C ASN A 125 1.68 -16.51 10.39
N THR A 126 1.16 -16.04 11.52
CA THR A 126 -0.09 -16.55 12.10
C THR A 126 -1.26 -16.40 11.12
N MET A 127 -1.40 -15.23 10.48
CA MET A 127 -2.47 -14.99 9.50
C MET A 127 -2.32 -15.86 8.24
N VAL A 128 -1.10 -16.00 7.72
CA VAL A 128 -0.80 -16.86 6.56
C VAL A 128 -1.16 -18.32 6.85
N MET A 129 -0.74 -18.84 8.01
CA MET A 129 -1.05 -20.21 8.42
C MET A 129 -2.56 -20.42 8.63
N ALA A 130 -3.24 -19.47 9.26
CA ALA A 130 -4.69 -19.55 9.49
C ALA A 130 -5.50 -19.60 8.17
N HIS A 131 -4.96 -19.07 7.08
CA HIS A 131 -5.62 -19.05 5.76
C HIS A 131 -5.05 -20.08 4.77
N ASN A 132 -4.19 -21.01 5.22
CA ASN A 132 -3.55 -22.03 4.38
C ASN A 132 -2.83 -21.45 3.15
N LEU A 133 -2.26 -20.26 3.27
CA LEU A 133 -1.53 -19.63 2.17
C LEU A 133 -0.07 -20.13 2.15
N SER A 134 0.41 -20.52 0.98
CA SER A 134 1.83 -20.84 0.76
C SER A 134 2.61 -19.57 0.43
N MET A 135 2.73 -18.66 1.39
CA MET A 135 3.52 -17.42 1.25
C MET A 135 4.71 -17.46 2.21
N LEU A 136 5.92 -17.27 1.69
CA LEU A 136 7.15 -17.27 2.49
C LEU A 136 7.56 -15.83 2.84
N MET A 137 7.72 -15.56 4.13
CA MET A 137 8.46 -14.37 4.55
C MET A 137 9.96 -14.62 4.33
N PRO A 138 10.67 -13.78 3.56
CA PRO A 138 12.06 -14.06 3.16
C PRO A 138 13.08 -13.88 4.29
N PHE A 139 12.66 -13.49 5.50
CA PHE A 139 13.57 -13.13 6.60
C PHE A 139 13.50 -14.14 7.76
N LYS A 140 14.65 -14.75 8.09
CA LYS A 140 14.82 -15.51 9.33
C LYS A 140 15.14 -14.55 10.49
N LYS A 141 14.49 -14.75 11.65
CA LYS A 141 14.57 -13.93 12.88
C LYS A 141 15.99 -13.65 13.41
N GLN A 142 16.99 -14.44 13.01
CA GLN A 142 18.37 -14.41 13.53
C GLN A 142 19.40 -13.95 12.49
N SER A 143 18.95 -13.38 11.37
CA SER A 143 19.86 -12.90 10.33
C SER A 143 20.29 -11.45 10.57
N LYS A 144 21.52 -11.10 10.21
CA LYS A 144 21.99 -9.71 10.15
C LYS A 144 21.02 -8.81 9.34
N VAL A 145 20.44 -9.39 8.28
CA VAL A 145 19.41 -8.79 7.43
C VAL A 145 18.18 -8.34 8.24
N PHE A 146 17.75 -9.09 9.26
CA PHE A 146 16.62 -8.69 10.11
C PHE A 146 16.90 -7.38 10.87
N SER A 147 18.11 -7.24 11.44
CA SER A 147 18.49 -6.03 12.16
C SER A 147 18.59 -4.82 11.22
N GLU A 148 19.12 -5.02 10.02
CA GLU A 148 19.15 -3.99 8.96
C GLU A 148 17.74 -3.55 8.55
N VAL A 149 16.80 -4.49 8.38
CA VAL A 149 15.39 -4.19 8.07
C VAL A 149 14.70 -3.46 9.22
N ALA A 150 14.98 -3.83 10.48
CA ALA A 150 14.44 -3.14 11.65
C ALA A 150 14.88 -1.67 11.69
N VAL A 151 16.17 -1.41 11.51
CA VAL A 151 16.70 -0.04 11.44
C VAL A 151 16.14 0.72 10.24
N ALA A 152 16.09 0.10 9.05
CA ALA A 152 15.52 0.72 7.86
C ALA A 152 14.03 1.06 8.03
N THR A 153 13.27 0.22 8.74
CA THR A 153 11.86 0.47 9.05
C THR A 153 11.71 1.70 9.94
N MET A 154 12.52 1.83 10.99
CA MET A 154 12.46 3.00 11.88
C MET A 154 12.89 4.29 11.18
N LYS A 155 13.92 4.23 10.33
CA LYS A 155 14.31 5.36 9.47
C LYS A 155 13.20 5.76 8.49
N ALA A 156 12.48 4.79 7.94
CA ALA A 156 11.34 5.07 7.07
C ALA A 156 10.23 5.83 7.82
N PHE A 157 9.93 5.45 9.08
CA PHE A 157 9.02 6.20 9.94
C PHE A 157 9.52 7.62 10.23
N GLU A 158 10.80 7.79 10.55
CA GLU A 158 11.40 9.11 10.78
C GLU A 158 11.25 10.02 9.56
N VAL A 159 11.59 9.52 8.38
CA VAL A 159 11.43 10.26 7.11
C VAL A 159 9.96 10.60 6.87
N THR A 160 9.04 9.66 7.12
CA THR A 160 7.60 9.94 7.03
C THR A 160 7.19 11.08 7.96
N ILE A 161 7.51 11.01 9.25
CA ILE A 161 7.17 12.04 10.25
C ILE A 161 7.71 13.43 9.86
N ASN A 162 8.93 13.46 9.35
CA ASN A 162 9.61 14.70 8.98
C ASN A 162 9.16 15.26 7.63
N SER A 163 8.57 14.44 6.77
CA SER A 163 8.08 14.87 5.44
C SER A 163 6.77 15.66 5.47
N HIS A 164 5.99 15.59 6.57
CA HIS A 164 4.71 16.28 6.64
C HIS A 164 4.89 17.80 6.73
N THR A 165 4.13 18.55 5.94
CA THR A 165 4.02 20.01 6.06
C THR A 165 2.56 20.44 6.14
N GLU A 166 2.30 21.64 6.65
CA GLU A 166 0.94 22.18 6.75
C GLU A 166 0.29 22.43 5.38
N ILE A 167 1.10 22.71 4.35
CA ILE A 167 0.61 23.11 3.03
C ILE A 167 0.25 21.88 2.18
N VAL A 168 1.12 20.87 2.18
CA VAL A 168 0.99 19.71 1.28
C VAL A 168 0.80 18.38 1.98
N GLY A 169 0.72 18.35 3.31
CA GLY A 169 0.65 17.11 4.08
C GLY A 169 1.86 16.22 3.77
N PHE A 170 1.60 14.96 3.41
CA PHE A 170 2.62 13.98 3.00
C PHE A 170 2.83 13.87 1.48
N CYS A 171 2.38 14.83 0.66
CA CYS A 171 2.47 14.70 -0.82
C CYS A 171 3.90 14.53 -1.35
N ASP A 172 4.92 15.03 -0.63
CA ASP A 172 6.33 14.94 -1.05
C ASP A 172 7.04 13.68 -0.53
N LEU A 173 6.39 12.91 0.34
CA LEU A 173 6.93 11.66 0.87
C LEU A 173 7.38 10.63 -0.19
N PRO A 174 6.70 10.50 -1.36
CA PRO A 174 7.19 9.65 -2.45
C PRO A 174 8.59 9.98 -2.96
N VAL A 175 9.03 11.23 -2.86
CA VAL A 175 10.39 11.60 -3.25
C VAL A 175 11.37 11.15 -2.16
N SER A 176 11.02 11.37 -0.90
CA SER A 176 11.89 11.15 0.27
C SER A 176 12.11 9.68 0.62
N ILE A 177 11.19 8.77 0.26
CA ILE A 177 11.25 7.37 0.70
C ILE A 177 11.74 6.38 -0.37
N LYS A 178 12.10 6.88 -1.56
CA LYS A 178 12.46 6.08 -2.75
C LYS A 178 13.53 5.02 -2.49
N GLU A 179 14.48 5.31 -1.63
CA GLU A 179 15.59 4.41 -1.29
C GLU A 179 15.14 3.22 -0.42
N PHE A 180 14.14 3.40 0.44
CA PHE A 180 13.66 2.38 1.37
C PHE A 180 12.76 1.34 0.70
N VAL A 181 12.01 1.75 -0.32
CA VAL A 181 11.06 0.87 -1.02
C VAL A 181 11.80 -0.23 -1.76
N VAL A 182 12.97 0.05 -2.35
CA VAL A 182 13.77 -0.93 -3.10
C VAL A 182 14.20 -2.10 -2.23
N SER A 183 14.67 -1.79 -1.02
CA SER A 183 15.28 -2.76 -0.11
C SER A 183 14.26 -3.63 0.62
N CYS A 184 12.99 -3.21 0.64
CA CYS A 184 11.91 -3.89 1.36
C CYS A 184 10.92 -4.61 0.44
N MET A 185 11.21 -4.71 -0.87
CA MET A 185 10.34 -5.39 -1.83
C MET A 185 10.29 -6.89 -1.52
N VAL A 186 9.11 -7.37 -1.11
CA VAL A 186 8.78 -8.79 -1.09
C VAL A 186 7.61 -8.97 -2.07
N LEU A 187 7.82 -9.72 -3.14
CA LEU A 187 6.85 -9.90 -4.22
C LEU A 187 5.75 -10.93 -3.88
N GLU A 188 5.91 -11.67 -2.77
CA GLU A 188 5.06 -12.82 -2.40
C GLU A 188 4.38 -12.62 -1.03
N ILE A 189 3.81 -11.44 -0.79
CA ILE A 189 3.11 -11.12 0.46
C ILE A 189 1.71 -10.57 0.22
N CYS A 190 0.77 -10.88 1.12
CA CYS A 190 -0.56 -10.29 1.12
C CYS A 190 -0.51 -8.88 1.74
N PRO A 191 -0.80 -7.79 0.98
CA PRO A 191 -0.70 -6.42 1.49
C PRO A 191 -1.57 -6.16 2.72
N THR A 192 -2.78 -6.72 2.74
CA THR A 192 -3.71 -6.61 3.88
C THR A 192 -3.14 -7.25 5.15
N PHE A 193 -2.48 -8.41 5.02
CA PHE A 193 -1.85 -9.07 6.17
C PHE A 193 -0.61 -8.31 6.63
N VAL A 194 0.19 -7.79 5.70
CA VAL A 194 1.35 -6.96 6.06
C VAL A 194 0.91 -5.72 6.82
N ARG A 195 -0.15 -5.02 6.37
CA ARG A 195 -0.69 -3.88 7.10
C ARG A 195 -1.09 -4.26 8.51
N LYS A 196 -1.95 -5.28 8.68
CA LYS A 196 -2.40 -5.72 10.00
C LYS A 196 -1.23 -6.09 10.91
N ALA A 197 -0.27 -6.83 10.37
CA ALA A 197 0.93 -7.24 11.08
C ALA A 197 1.82 -6.06 11.51
N MET A 198 2.06 -5.11 10.62
CA MET A 198 2.88 -3.93 10.91
C MET A 198 2.19 -2.98 11.88
N MET A 199 0.87 -2.84 11.79
CA MET A 199 0.06 -2.10 12.75
C MET A 199 0.14 -2.71 14.14
N GLU A 200 -0.01 -4.03 14.26
CA GLU A 200 0.17 -4.76 15.51
C GLU A 200 1.59 -4.55 16.07
N GLY A 201 2.61 -4.68 15.22
CA GLY A 201 4.00 -4.44 15.62
C GLY A 201 4.24 -3.01 16.10
N LEU A 202 3.65 -2.03 15.42
CA LEU A 202 3.72 -0.62 15.81
C LEU A 202 3.10 -0.43 17.20
N PHE A 203 1.91 -0.96 17.44
CA PHE A 203 1.21 -0.80 18.72
C PHE A 203 1.96 -1.47 19.88
N VAL A 204 2.50 -2.67 19.68
CA VAL A 204 3.32 -3.35 20.68
C VAL A 204 4.62 -2.56 20.95
N MET A 205 5.26 -2.01 19.93
CA MET A 205 6.44 -1.16 20.10
C MET A 205 6.09 0.11 20.91
N LEU A 206 5.03 0.83 20.53
CA LEU A 206 4.59 2.03 21.26
C LEU A 206 4.23 1.72 22.70
N SER A 207 3.61 0.55 22.96
CA SER A 207 3.30 0.07 24.32
C SER A 207 4.56 -0.11 25.15
N LYS A 208 5.60 -0.67 24.54
CA LYS A 208 6.88 -0.86 25.21
C LYS A 208 7.59 0.46 25.52
N VAL A 209 7.50 1.44 24.63
CA VAL A 209 8.15 2.75 24.77
C VAL A 209 7.42 3.65 25.77
N PHE A 210 6.09 3.73 25.68
CA PHE A 210 5.29 4.67 26.49
C PHE A 210 4.65 4.06 27.73
N GLY A 211 4.58 2.73 27.81
CA GLY A 211 3.77 2.00 28.79
C GLY A 211 2.30 1.86 28.35
N GLU A 212 1.66 0.75 28.73
CA GLU A 212 0.27 0.43 28.37
C GLU A 212 -0.72 1.50 28.85
N GLU A 213 -0.49 2.06 30.04
CA GLU A 213 -1.38 3.07 30.66
C GLU A 213 -1.43 4.39 29.86
N GLN A 214 -0.40 4.70 29.08
CA GLN A 214 -0.33 5.91 28.27
C GLN A 214 -0.90 5.73 26.85
N LEU A 215 -1.18 4.49 26.45
CA LEU A 215 -1.75 4.17 25.14
C LEU A 215 -3.28 4.26 25.19
N ASN A 216 -3.80 5.40 24.75
CA ASN A 216 -5.23 5.54 24.45
C ASN A 216 -5.52 5.34 22.95
N GLU A 217 -6.79 5.10 22.63
CA GLU A 217 -7.25 4.87 21.25
C GLU A 217 -6.92 6.04 20.31
N CYS A 218 -6.99 7.28 20.81
CA CYS A 218 -6.67 8.47 20.03
C CYS A 218 -5.20 8.47 19.58
N LEU A 219 -4.28 8.12 20.47
CA LEU A 219 -2.86 8.01 20.19
C LEU A 219 -2.61 6.92 19.15
N LEU A 220 -3.16 5.73 19.35
CA LEU A 220 -3.02 4.61 18.41
C LEU A 220 -3.56 4.97 17.02
N ARG A 221 -4.73 5.63 16.95
CA ARG A 221 -5.31 6.13 15.70
C ARG A 221 -4.41 7.15 15.00
N THR A 222 -3.76 8.03 15.76
CA THR A 222 -2.85 9.03 15.20
C THR A 222 -1.59 8.37 14.63
N TRP A 223 -0.98 7.43 15.35
CA TRP A 223 0.15 6.64 14.84
C TRP A 223 -0.22 5.75 13.64
N SER A 224 -1.47 5.25 13.60
CA SER A 224 -2.00 4.51 12.45
C SER A 224 -1.95 5.33 11.17
N LYS A 225 -2.27 6.63 11.25
CA LYS A 225 -2.22 7.55 10.10
C LYS A 225 -0.80 7.69 9.55
N VAL A 226 0.22 7.76 10.42
CA VAL A 226 1.63 7.80 10.01
C VAL A 226 1.99 6.55 9.22
N TYR A 227 1.69 5.37 9.76
CA TYR A 227 1.95 4.12 9.05
C TYR A 227 1.17 4.01 7.74
N ARG A 228 -0.10 4.44 7.72
CA ARG A 228 -0.91 4.44 6.50
C ARG A 228 -0.35 5.37 5.43
N ALA A 229 0.13 6.57 5.79
CA ALA A 229 0.81 7.45 4.85
C ALA A 229 2.06 6.77 4.25
N LEU A 230 2.90 6.16 5.09
CA LEU A 230 4.06 5.37 4.66
C LEU A 230 3.67 4.21 3.73
N GLU A 231 2.61 3.48 4.06
CA GLU A 231 2.11 2.36 3.25
C GLU A 231 1.62 2.82 1.88
N GLN A 232 0.85 3.90 1.80
CA GLN A 232 0.32 4.42 0.54
C GLN A 232 1.45 4.83 -0.42
N VAL A 233 2.55 5.35 0.11
CA VAL A 233 3.71 5.71 -0.70
C VAL A 233 4.47 4.48 -1.20
N LYS A 234 4.58 3.42 -0.38
CA LYS A 234 5.16 2.14 -0.81
C LYS A 234 4.36 1.54 -1.98
N ILE A 235 3.03 1.58 -1.90
CA ILE A 235 2.14 1.12 -2.98
C ILE A 235 2.33 1.96 -4.24
N PHE A 236 2.34 3.30 -4.12
CA PHE A 236 2.55 4.19 -5.26
C PHE A 236 3.89 3.93 -5.99
N GLN A 237 4.97 3.76 -5.25
CA GLN A 237 6.28 3.49 -5.87
C GLN A 237 6.38 2.09 -6.49
N PHE A 238 5.69 1.09 -5.93
CA PHE A 238 5.60 -0.24 -6.54
C PHE A 238 4.93 -0.17 -7.92
N VAL A 239 3.83 0.56 -8.01
CA VAL A 239 3.09 0.78 -9.25
C VAL A 239 3.96 1.49 -10.28
N TYR A 240 4.61 2.59 -9.90
CA TYR A 240 5.47 3.34 -10.81
C TYR A 240 6.63 2.47 -11.34
N ARG A 241 7.20 1.59 -10.52
CA ARG A 241 8.28 0.68 -10.94
C ARG A 241 7.83 -0.42 -11.87
N ILE A 242 6.66 -1.03 -11.64
CA ILE A 242 6.09 -1.99 -12.59
C ILE A 242 5.92 -1.31 -13.93
N TYR A 243 5.21 -0.18 -13.98
CA TYR A 243 5.00 0.53 -15.24
C TYR A 243 6.32 0.99 -15.90
N ALA A 244 7.29 1.49 -15.14
CA ALA A 244 8.60 1.87 -15.69
C ALA A 244 9.41 0.68 -16.23
N SER A 245 9.27 -0.52 -15.64
CA SER A 245 9.95 -1.73 -16.12
C SER A 245 9.20 -2.42 -17.27
N THR A 246 7.88 -2.25 -17.37
CA THR A 246 7.09 -2.66 -18.55
C THR A 246 7.36 -1.76 -19.77
N PHE A 247 7.91 -0.56 -19.59
CA PHE A 247 8.43 0.31 -20.66
C PHE A 247 9.91 0.05 -21.02
N VAL A 248 10.57 -0.92 -20.37
CA VAL A 248 11.90 -1.44 -20.76
C VAL A 248 11.77 -2.91 -21.12
N ILE A 249 10.87 -3.22 -22.04
CA ILE A 249 10.99 -4.36 -22.94
C ILE A 249 10.75 -3.83 -24.35
N VAL A 250 11.81 -3.25 -24.91
CA VAL A 250 12.13 -3.29 -26.34
C VAL A 250 13.60 -3.65 -26.44
#